data_AF-A0A7Y8F0A1-F1
#
_entry.id   AF-A0A7Y8F0A1-F1
#
_cell.length_a   1.000
_cell.length_b   1.000
_cell.length_c   1.000
_cell.angle_alpha   90.00
_cell.angle_beta   90.00
_cell.angle_gamma   90.00
#
_symmetry.space_group_name_H-M   'P 1'
#
loop_
_entity.id
_entity.type
_entity.pdbx_description
1 polymer ?
#
loop_
_entity_poly.entity_id
_entity_poly.type
_entity_poly.pdbx_seq_one_letter_code
_entity_poly.pdbx_strand_id
1 'polypeptide(L)'
;MITDAFNPRQLNFDLFNESDVRGELLDPMLRALGYQAGTENNILREGLLRYRFLFLGRKKPTDHPITGKPDYVMECAAHGRWVLEAKPPSQILSVDDFEQAQSYALHPNVAAALFVLSNGRETRIYRSIARDIADVILTFRFEEIANRWLEIEALLSPTGFRRHLPLPTWTPGLPVARTYGTTLRLGAGEAIPHQVETNAPGMEQHLSAIANLTNHISRGWCRRGSDGRLQMECEFRSSNARIQEWLNSKGLSSIIFETDDQFISTTPDAPTLITGVMKTTVVEGEEIFDLSTWTPMRIPFGMTIDARVSATIYAHNSQIIGDYSLMMSTQTSIIPIPLMIEQVGVIKIEIIQ
;
A
#
# COMPACT_ATOMS: atom_id res chain seq x y z
N MET A 1 10.33 12.65 14.94
CA MET A 1 11.59 13.42 15.00
C MET A 1 12.05 13.62 13.58
N ILE A 2 12.16 14.86 13.14
CA ILE A 2 12.82 15.21 11.88
C ILE A 2 14.30 14.91 12.15
N THR A 3 14.84 13.88 11.50
CA THR A 3 16.27 13.55 11.54
C THR A 3 17.01 14.69 10.86
N ASP A 4 17.99 15.28 11.55
CA ASP A 4 18.89 16.27 10.94
C ASP A 4 19.49 15.65 9.66
N ALA A 5 19.53 16.43 8.57
CA ALA A 5 20.06 15.96 7.30
C ALA A 5 21.51 15.45 7.49
N PHE A 6 21.80 14.23 7.06
CA PHE A 6 23.17 13.70 7.12
C PHE A 6 24.06 14.55 6.20
N ASN A 7 25.00 15.25 6.82
CA ASN A 7 25.98 16.06 6.13
C ASN A 7 27.37 15.47 6.37
N PRO A 8 27.93 14.72 5.40
CA PRO A 8 29.24 14.12 5.59
C PRO A 8 30.32 15.21 5.69
N ARG A 9 31.29 15.01 6.59
CA ARG A 9 32.49 15.85 6.64
C ARG A 9 33.23 15.79 5.31
N GLN A 10 34.00 16.81 4.95
CA GLN A 10 34.82 16.78 3.74
C GLN A 10 35.83 15.62 3.82
N LEU A 11 35.86 14.77 2.79
CA LEU A 11 36.76 13.61 2.66
C LEU A 11 37.69 13.79 1.47
N ASN A 12 38.94 13.33 1.62
CA ASN A 12 39.90 13.30 0.51
C ASN A 12 40.09 11.86 0.01
N PHE A 13 39.27 11.48 -0.97
CA PHE A 13 39.26 10.13 -1.52
C PHE A 13 40.55 9.72 -2.25
N ASP A 14 41.43 10.65 -2.61
CA ASP A 14 42.70 10.32 -3.26
C ASP A 14 43.69 9.61 -2.32
N LEU A 15 43.45 9.71 -1.01
CA LEU A 15 44.25 9.06 0.03
C LEU A 15 43.58 7.80 0.59
N PHE A 16 42.37 7.48 0.15
CA PHE A 16 41.52 6.45 0.77
C PHE A 16 41.66 5.12 0.05
N ASN A 17 41.69 4.04 0.83
CA ASN A 17 41.43 2.69 0.35
C ASN A 17 39.97 2.28 0.65
N GLU A 18 39.60 1.04 0.31
CA GLU A 18 38.25 0.51 0.54
C GLU A 18 37.84 0.52 2.04
N SER A 19 38.76 0.22 2.95
CA SER A 19 38.47 0.27 4.39
C SER A 19 38.25 1.69 4.89
N ASP A 20 38.95 2.67 4.32
CA ASP A 20 38.70 4.09 4.64
C ASP A 20 37.33 4.54 4.13
N VAL A 21 36.91 4.13 2.93
CA VAL A 21 35.55 4.37 2.42
C VAL A 21 34.51 3.79 3.37
N ARG A 22 34.73 2.55 3.83
CA ARG A 22 33.85 1.87 4.77
C ARG A 22 33.75 2.64 6.10
N GLY A 23 34.87 2.96 6.72
CA GLY A 23 34.90 3.58 8.06
C GLY A 23 34.50 5.05 8.10
N GLU A 24 34.89 5.83 7.07
CA GLU A 24 34.76 7.29 7.10
C GLU A 24 33.49 7.81 6.41
N LEU A 25 32.88 7.02 5.54
CA LEU A 25 31.65 7.39 4.84
C LEU A 25 30.50 6.43 5.14
N LEU A 26 30.68 5.14 4.83
CA LEU A 26 29.57 4.19 4.82
C LEU A 26 29.07 3.88 6.23
N ASP A 27 29.97 3.61 7.19
CA ASP A 27 29.60 3.38 8.59
C ASP A 27 28.85 4.56 9.23
N PRO A 28 29.29 5.84 9.09
CA PRO A 28 28.51 7.00 9.50
C PRO A 28 27.14 7.09 8.81
N MET A 29 27.08 6.85 7.49
CA MET A 29 25.84 6.92 6.71
C MET A 29 24.84 5.85 7.17
N LEU A 30 25.27 4.60 7.36
CA LEU A 30 24.43 3.50 7.83
C LEU A 30 23.87 3.78 9.24
N ARG A 31 24.69 4.39 10.12
CA ARG A 31 24.22 4.83 11.44
C ARG A 31 23.19 5.95 11.34
N ALA A 32 23.41 6.93 10.45
CA ALA A 32 22.46 8.02 10.21
C ALA A 32 21.14 7.51 9.61
N LEU A 33 21.17 6.45 8.80
CA LEU A 33 19.98 5.74 8.31
C LEU A 33 19.22 5.00 9.42
N GLY A 34 19.81 4.82 10.60
CA GLY A 34 19.18 4.15 11.74
C GLY A 34 19.50 2.66 11.88
N TYR A 35 20.59 2.18 11.26
CA TYR A 35 21.07 0.82 11.48
C TYR A 35 22.14 0.75 12.56
N GLN A 36 22.07 -0.28 13.39
CA GLN A 36 23.04 -0.52 14.45
C GLN A 36 23.16 -2.02 14.77
N ALA A 37 24.40 -2.49 14.95
CA ALA A 37 24.68 -3.88 15.31
C ALA A 37 23.99 -4.28 16.62
N GLY A 38 23.33 -5.44 16.63
CA GLY A 38 22.63 -6.00 17.79
C GLY A 38 21.27 -5.37 18.08
N THR A 39 20.72 -4.57 17.16
CA THR A 39 19.37 -3.99 17.27
C THR A 39 18.39 -4.66 16.30
N GLU A 40 17.11 -4.30 16.35
CA GLU A 40 16.11 -4.77 15.37
C GLU A 40 16.44 -4.34 13.94
N ASN A 41 17.11 -3.20 13.76
CA ASN A 41 17.62 -2.72 12.48
C ASN A 41 19.12 -3.00 12.42
N ASN A 42 19.46 -4.27 12.24
CA ASN A 42 20.80 -4.79 12.45
C ASN A 42 21.75 -4.48 11.29
N ILE A 43 23.05 -4.36 11.61
CA ILE A 43 24.15 -4.34 10.65
C ILE A 43 24.96 -5.63 10.84
N LEU A 44 24.93 -6.51 9.85
CA LEU A 44 25.85 -7.64 9.78
C LEU A 44 27.02 -7.25 8.88
N ARG A 45 28.23 -7.23 9.42
CA ARG A 45 29.44 -6.98 8.65
C ARG A 45 30.11 -8.30 8.29
N GLU A 46 30.63 -8.38 7.06
CA GLU A 46 31.63 -9.39 6.71
C GLU A 46 31.18 -10.86 6.92
N GLY A 47 29.87 -11.12 6.76
CA GLY A 47 29.28 -12.43 6.99
C GLY A 47 29.66 -13.44 5.91
N LEU A 48 30.21 -14.61 6.29
CA LEU A 48 30.56 -15.66 5.33
C LEU A 48 29.29 -16.31 4.74
N LEU A 49 29.10 -16.18 3.44
CA LEU A 49 28.05 -16.85 2.67
C LEU A 49 28.61 -18.11 2.02
N ARG A 50 27.88 -19.22 2.11
CA ARG A 50 28.24 -20.50 1.49
C ARG A 50 27.17 -20.91 0.49
N TYR A 51 27.55 -20.95 -0.79
CA TYR A 51 26.66 -21.36 -1.89
C TYR A 51 26.61 -22.89 -1.99
N ARG A 52 25.83 -23.52 -1.11
CA ARG A 52 25.76 -25.00 -1.02
C ARG A 52 25.20 -25.70 -2.25
N PHE A 53 24.50 -24.98 -3.12
CA PHE A 53 23.74 -25.53 -4.25
C PHE A 53 24.13 -24.96 -5.61
N LEU A 54 25.13 -24.08 -5.68
CA LEU A 54 25.60 -23.52 -6.94
C LEU A 54 26.78 -24.35 -7.45
N PHE A 55 26.55 -25.15 -8.49
CA PHE A 55 27.59 -25.89 -9.21
C PHE A 55 27.38 -25.67 -10.71
N LEU A 56 28.43 -25.28 -11.43
CA LEU A 56 28.38 -25.25 -12.89
C LEU A 56 28.59 -26.69 -13.40
N GLY A 57 27.52 -27.33 -13.87
CA GLY A 57 27.56 -28.72 -14.36
C GLY A 57 27.50 -29.78 -13.25
N ARG A 58 28.05 -30.97 -13.51
CA ARG A 58 28.01 -32.10 -12.56
C ARG A 58 29.02 -31.87 -11.42
N LYS A 59 28.50 -31.70 -10.21
CA LYS A 59 29.31 -31.57 -8.98
C LYS A 59 30.31 -32.72 -8.85
N LYS A 60 31.59 -32.38 -8.77
CA LYS A 60 32.67 -33.33 -8.48
C LYS A 60 32.94 -33.35 -6.97
N PRO A 61 33.39 -34.48 -6.40
CA PRO A 61 33.79 -34.55 -5.00
C PRO A 61 34.92 -33.60 -4.60
N THR A 62 35.71 -33.11 -5.58
CA THR A 62 36.84 -32.20 -5.39
C THR A 62 36.48 -30.73 -5.48
N ASP A 63 35.24 -30.38 -5.81
CA ASP A 63 34.86 -28.98 -6.01
C ASP A 63 34.77 -28.27 -4.66
N HIS A 64 35.59 -27.23 -4.48
CA HIS A 64 35.53 -26.39 -3.30
C HIS A 64 34.19 -25.64 -3.23
N PRO A 65 33.61 -25.48 -2.03
CA PRO A 65 32.39 -24.71 -1.88
C PRO A 65 32.65 -23.26 -2.27
N ILE A 66 31.84 -22.73 -3.18
CA ILE A 66 31.86 -21.31 -3.53
C ILE A 66 31.43 -20.53 -2.29
N THR A 67 32.25 -19.57 -1.88
CA THR A 67 31.99 -18.69 -0.75
C THR A 67 31.98 -17.23 -1.19
N GLY A 68 31.11 -16.44 -0.56
CA GLY A 68 31.05 -15.00 -0.72
C GLY A 68 31.13 -14.30 0.63
N LYS A 69 31.51 -13.03 0.63
CA LYS A 69 31.58 -12.22 1.86
C LYS A 69 31.18 -10.78 1.53
N PRO A 70 29.88 -10.45 1.60
CA PRO A 70 29.44 -9.06 1.47
C PRO A 70 30.05 -8.21 2.59
N ASP A 71 30.37 -6.96 2.28
CA ASP A 71 30.81 -6.02 3.31
C ASP A 71 29.74 -5.81 4.37
N TYR A 72 28.50 -5.66 3.92
CA TYR A 72 27.37 -5.26 4.76
C TYR A 72 26.08 -5.96 4.34
N VAL A 73 25.37 -6.50 5.32
CA VAL A 73 23.97 -6.92 5.19
C VAL A 73 23.15 -6.20 6.24
N MET A 74 22.23 -5.36 5.79
CA MET A 74 21.30 -4.65 6.66
C MET A 74 20.07 -5.50 6.86
N GLU A 75 19.71 -5.74 8.12
CA GLU A 75 18.45 -6.42 8.46
C GLU A 75 17.47 -5.41 9.01
N CYS A 76 16.26 -5.38 8.46
CA CYS A 76 15.19 -4.51 8.93
C CYS A 76 14.10 -5.34 9.59
N ALA A 77 14.33 -5.73 10.86
CA ALA A 77 13.45 -6.58 11.65
C ALA A 77 12.91 -7.77 10.84
N ALA A 78 11.60 -8.04 10.92
CA ALA A 78 10.94 -9.09 10.15
C ALA A 78 10.71 -8.76 8.67
N HIS A 79 11.07 -7.56 8.17
CA HIS A 79 10.58 -7.04 6.89
C HIS A 79 11.50 -7.30 5.69
N GLY A 80 12.77 -7.63 5.92
CA GLY A 80 13.68 -8.01 4.85
C GLY A 80 15.10 -7.51 5.06
N ARG A 81 15.92 -7.66 4.02
CA ARG A 81 17.34 -7.29 4.03
C ARG A 81 17.73 -6.51 2.79
N TRP A 82 18.82 -5.75 2.89
CA TRP A 82 19.54 -5.23 1.73
C TRP A 82 21.05 -5.34 1.93
N VAL A 83 21.81 -5.37 0.84
CA VAL A 83 23.27 -5.56 0.86
C VAL A 83 23.98 -4.27 0.45
N LEU A 84 25.13 -3.98 1.05
CA LEU A 84 26.05 -2.96 0.56
C LEU A 84 27.42 -3.58 0.29
N GLU A 85 27.93 -3.35 -0.92
CA GLU A 85 29.28 -3.72 -1.33
C GLU A 85 30.11 -2.45 -1.54
N ALA A 86 31.28 -2.39 -0.89
CA ALA A 86 32.21 -1.27 -0.99
C ALA A 86 33.35 -1.59 -1.98
N LYS A 87 33.89 -0.55 -2.62
CA LYS A 87 35.06 -0.61 -3.49
C LYS A 87 36.02 0.54 -3.17
N PRO A 88 37.31 0.44 -3.54
CA PRO A 88 38.24 1.54 -3.37
C PRO A 88 37.86 2.73 -4.30
N PRO A 89 38.10 3.99 -3.89
CA PRO A 89 37.71 5.17 -4.67
C PRO A 89 38.34 5.29 -6.05
N SER A 90 39.48 4.65 -6.27
CA SER A 90 40.17 4.62 -7.55
C SER A 90 39.53 3.68 -8.58
N GLN A 91 38.64 2.78 -8.13
CA GLN A 91 37.98 1.81 -8.99
C GLN A 91 36.68 2.38 -9.56
N ILE A 92 36.49 2.21 -10.87
CA ILE A 92 35.20 2.49 -11.53
C ILE A 92 34.26 1.32 -11.26
N LEU A 93 33.02 1.61 -10.85
CA LEU A 93 32.00 0.60 -10.61
C LEU A 93 31.61 -0.10 -11.92
N SER A 94 32.03 -1.37 -12.05
CA SER A 94 31.93 -2.17 -13.28
C SER A 94 30.74 -3.16 -13.26
N VAL A 95 30.54 -3.86 -14.38
CA VAL A 95 29.54 -4.95 -14.48
C VAL A 95 29.88 -6.09 -13.53
N ASP A 96 31.17 -6.45 -13.40
CA ASP A 96 31.61 -7.51 -12.49
C ASP A 96 31.29 -7.16 -11.03
N ASP A 97 31.44 -5.90 -10.64
CA ASP A 97 31.10 -5.42 -9.29
C ASP A 97 29.58 -5.46 -9.05
N PHE A 98 28.79 -5.13 -10.08
CA PHE A 98 27.34 -5.25 -10.05
C PHE A 98 26.90 -6.71 -9.88
N GLU A 99 27.43 -7.62 -10.69
CA GLU A 99 27.10 -9.05 -10.61
C GLU A 99 27.53 -9.65 -9.27
N GLN A 100 28.69 -9.22 -8.75
CA GLN A 100 29.16 -9.63 -7.43
C GLN A 100 28.18 -9.19 -6.34
N ALA A 101 27.85 -7.90 -6.26
CA ALA A 101 26.93 -7.38 -5.25
C ALA A 101 25.52 -8.00 -5.37
N GLN A 102 25.04 -8.20 -6.60
CA GLN A 102 23.78 -8.89 -6.88
C GLN A 102 23.82 -10.34 -6.41
N SER A 103 24.92 -11.06 -6.63
CA SER A 103 25.06 -12.46 -6.20
C SER A 103 24.96 -12.62 -4.68
N TYR A 104 25.42 -11.62 -3.92
CA TYR A 104 25.25 -11.58 -2.46
C TYR A 104 23.80 -11.30 -2.08
N ALA A 105 23.15 -10.37 -2.76
CA ALA A 105 21.76 -10.02 -2.48
C ALA A 105 20.80 -11.18 -2.74
N LEU A 106 21.02 -11.92 -3.84
CA LEU A 106 20.23 -13.09 -4.22
C LEU A 106 20.59 -14.36 -3.43
N HIS A 107 21.64 -14.34 -2.61
CA HIS A 107 22.03 -15.51 -1.83
C HIS A 107 20.87 -15.95 -0.91
N PRO A 108 20.47 -17.23 -0.86
CA PRO A 108 19.28 -17.68 -0.12
C PRO A 108 19.24 -17.31 1.37
N ASN A 109 20.40 -17.29 2.05
CA ASN A 109 20.49 -16.88 3.46
C ASN A 109 20.40 -15.36 3.66
N VAL A 110 20.58 -14.57 2.61
CA VAL A 110 20.44 -13.11 2.65
C VAL A 110 19.04 -12.74 2.16
N ALA A 111 18.69 -13.16 0.93
CA ALA A 111 17.42 -12.87 0.27
C ALA A 111 17.06 -11.39 0.34
N ALA A 112 18.04 -10.56 -0.01
CA ALA A 112 17.90 -9.11 0.03
C ALA A 112 17.03 -8.61 -1.12
N ALA A 113 16.27 -7.56 -0.86
CA ALA A 113 15.42 -6.92 -1.85
C ALA A 113 16.15 -5.86 -2.68
N LEU A 114 17.15 -5.21 -2.07
CA LEU A 114 18.00 -4.21 -2.70
C LEU A 114 19.46 -4.58 -2.51
N PHE A 115 20.31 -4.05 -3.38
CA PHE A 115 21.73 -3.94 -3.11
C PHE A 115 22.26 -2.56 -3.49
N VAL A 116 23.34 -2.18 -2.83
CA VAL A 116 24.01 -0.90 -2.99
C VAL A 116 25.47 -1.18 -3.31
N LEU A 117 25.99 -0.51 -4.32
CA LEU A 117 27.39 -0.56 -4.70
C LEU A 117 27.98 0.85 -4.55
N SER A 118 29.10 0.97 -3.83
CA SER A 118 29.72 2.27 -3.58
C SER A 118 31.24 2.19 -3.60
N ASN A 119 31.88 3.13 -4.30
CA ASN A 119 33.34 3.36 -4.17
C ASN A 119 33.65 4.60 -3.31
N GLY A 120 32.65 5.13 -2.63
CA GLY A 120 32.72 6.37 -1.86
C GLY A 120 32.59 7.65 -2.68
N ARG A 121 33.05 7.68 -3.94
CA ARG A 121 32.84 8.82 -4.84
C ARG A 121 31.47 8.78 -5.51
N GLU A 122 31.04 7.58 -5.90
CA GLU A 122 29.75 7.28 -6.51
C GLU A 122 29.10 6.11 -5.76
N THR A 123 27.78 6.21 -5.60
CA THR A 123 26.95 5.16 -5.03
C THR A 123 25.77 4.88 -5.96
N ARG A 124 25.48 3.59 -6.18
CA ARG A 124 24.37 3.11 -7.01
C ARG A 124 23.51 2.13 -6.23
N ILE A 125 22.19 2.29 -6.33
CA ILE A 125 21.19 1.46 -5.64
C ILE A 125 20.37 0.69 -6.67
N TYR A 126 20.21 -0.61 -6.46
CA TYR A 126 19.54 -1.54 -7.36
C TYR A 126 18.51 -2.39 -6.64
N ARG A 127 17.54 -2.91 -7.40
CA ARG A 127 16.75 -4.08 -6.95
C ARG A 127 17.61 -5.33 -7.09
N SER A 128 17.47 -6.29 -6.18
CA SER A 128 18.21 -7.56 -6.28
C SER A 128 17.95 -8.33 -7.58
N ILE A 129 16.77 -8.15 -8.18
CA ILE A 129 16.37 -8.75 -9.45
C ILE A 129 16.64 -7.86 -10.68
N ALA A 130 17.46 -6.81 -10.56
CA ALA A 130 17.89 -5.98 -11.69
C ALA A 130 18.51 -6.86 -12.79
N ARG A 131 18.26 -6.56 -14.07
CA ARG A 131 18.75 -7.39 -15.19
C ARG A 131 20.10 -6.93 -15.68
N ASP A 132 20.40 -5.64 -15.50
CA ASP A 132 21.60 -4.98 -16.02
C ASP A 132 22.07 -3.89 -15.05
N ILE A 133 23.34 -3.51 -15.13
CA ILE A 133 23.93 -2.37 -14.41
C ILE A 133 23.24 -1.04 -14.75
N ALA A 134 22.57 -0.96 -15.91
CA ALA A 134 21.75 0.17 -16.32
C ALA A 134 20.41 0.28 -15.56
N ASP A 135 19.92 -0.80 -14.94
CA ASP A 135 18.63 -0.84 -14.19
C ASP A 135 18.76 -0.22 -12.78
N VAL A 136 19.43 0.91 -12.68
CA VAL A 136 19.71 1.60 -11.42
C VAL A 136 18.47 2.37 -10.93
N ILE A 137 18.14 2.24 -9.64
CA ILE A 137 17.06 3.00 -9.00
C ILE A 137 17.54 4.43 -8.72
N LEU A 138 18.73 4.54 -8.15
CA LEU A 138 19.29 5.79 -7.66
C LEU A 138 20.82 5.76 -7.79
N THR A 139 21.38 6.76 -8.47
CA THR A 139 22.82 7.05 -8.52
C THR A 139 23.08 8.42 -7.93
N PHE A 140 24.07 8.55 -7.07
CA PHE A 140 24.54 9.84 -6.55
C PHE A 140 26.03 9.83 -6.24
N ARG A 141 26.64 11.01 -6.30
CA ARG A 141 28.02 11.26 -5.89
C ARG A 141 28.11 11.70 -4.43
N PHE A 142 29.29 11.59 -3.86
CA PHE A 142 29.56 12.03 -2.48
C PHE A 142 29.08 13.46 -2.21
N GLU A 143 29.34 14.38 -3.14
CA GLU A 143 29.01 15.80 -2.99
C GLU A 143 27.49 16.06 -3.01
N GLU A 144 26.70 15.09 -3.49
CA GLU A 144 25.25 15.19 -3.62
C GLU A 144 24.52 14.62 -2.40
N ILE A 145 25.20 13.91 -1.51
CA ILE A 145 24.58 13.17 -0.38
C ILE A 145 23.69 14.09 0.45
N ALA A 146 24.20 15.26 0.85
CA ALA A 146 23.44 16.19 1.70
C ALA A 146 22.14 16.66 1.03
N ASN A 147 22.19 16.94 -0.27
CA ASN A 147 21.04 17.42 -1.04
C ASN A 147 20.03 16.31 -1.36
N ARG A 148 20.51 15.06 -1.45
CA ARG A 148 19.71 13.88 -1.81
C ARG A 148 19.38 12.99 -0.62
N TRP A 149 19.66 13.46 0.60
CA TRP A 149 19.50 12.67 1.81
C TRP A 149 18.09 12.12 1.98
N LEU A 150 17.06 12.92 1.66
CA LEU A 150 15.67 12.48 1.75
C LEU A 150 15.35 11.31 0.80
N GLU A 151 15.92 11.29 -0.41
CA GLU A 151 15.75 10.17 -1.35
C GLU A 151 16.46 8.92 -0.82
N ILE A 152 17.67 9.09 -0.29
CA ILE A 152 18.47 8.00 0.29
C ILE A 152 17.76 7.42 1.52
N GLU A 153 17.26 8.27 2.42
CA GLU A 153 16.52 7.87 3.62
C GLU A 153 15.21 7.18 3.25
N ALA A 154 14.48 7.68 2.26
CA ALA A 154 13.24 7.08 1.79
C ALA A 154 13.45 5.65 1.25
N LEU A 155 14.60 5.35 0.64
CA LEU A 155 14.90 4.03 0.12
C LEU A 155 15.53 3.10 1.16
N LEU A 156 16.53 3.59 1.89
CA LEU A 156 17.43 2.73 2.66
C LEU A 156 17.16 2.74 4.17
N SER A 157 16.53 3.78 4.74
CA SER A 157 16.24 3.77 6.19
C SER A 157 15.29 2.62 6.54
N PRO A 158 15.29 2.08 7.77
CA PRO A 158 14.36 1.02 8.15
C PRO A 158 12.90 1.35 7.86
N THR A 159 12.49 2.60 8.11
CA THR A 159 11.12 3.06 7.85
C THR A 159 10.84 3.18 6.36
N GLY A 160 11.76 3.75 5.58
CA GLY A 160 11.65 3.87 4.14
C GLY A 160 11.60 2.49 3.46
N PHE A 161 12.57 1.64 3.78
CA PHE A 161 12.68 0.27 3.29
C PHE A 161 11.40 -0.54 3.53
N ARG A 162 10.81 -0.49 4.74
CA ARG A 162 9.54 -1.15 5.06
C ARG A 162 8.36 -0.69 4.21
N ARG A 163 8.32 0.58 3.81
CA ARG A 163 7.22 1.13 2.99
C ARG A 163 7.26 0.60 1.56
N HIS A 164 8.46 0.43 1.00
CA HIS A 164 8.65 0.07 -0.40
C HIS A 164 8.78 -1.43 -0.64
N LEU A 165 8.96 -2.21 0.42
CA LEU A 165 9.05 -3.67 0.38
C LEU A 165 8.08 -4.26 1.40
N PRO A 166 6.77 -4.21 1.11
CA PRO A 166 5.83 -4.98 1.90
C PRO A 166 6.27 -6.44 1.81
N LEU A 167 6.40 -7.09 2.96
CA LEU A 167 6.48 -8.54 2.99
C LEU A 167 5.33 -9.06 2.12
N PRO A 168 5.55 -10.05 1.24
CA PRO A 168 4.45 -10.88 0.80
C PRO A 168 3.89 -11.50 2.07
N THR A 169 2.87 -10.88 2.63
CA THR A 169 2.13 -11.39 3.78
C THR A 169 1.27 -12.50 3.24
N TRP A 170 1.90 -13.62 2.91
CA TRP A 170 1.19 -14.87 2.79
C TRP A 170 0.69 -15.18 4.19
N THR A 171 -0.54 -14.78 4.46
CA THR A 171 -1.25 -15.18 5.65
C THR A 171 -1.86 -16.54 5.32
N PRO A 172 -1.60 -17.60 6.09
CA PRO A 172 -2.28 -18.87 5.90
C PRO A 172 -3.80 -18.65 5.97
N GLY A 173 -4.56 -19.17 5.00
CA GLY A 173 -6.01 -19.06 4.98
C GLY A 173 -6.61 -19.20 3.59
N LEU A 174 -7.94 -19.31 3.54
CA LEU A 174 -8.67 -19.32 2.27
C LEU A 174 -8.57 -17.93 1.62
N PRO A 175 -8.12 -17.83 0.35
CA PRO A 175 -8.00 -16.56 -0.33
C PRO A 175 -9.37 -15.90 -0.49
N VAL A 176 -9.42 -14.58 -0.65
CA VAL A 176 -10.69 -13.86 -0.84
C VAL A 176 -11.21 -13.98 -2.27
N ALA A 177 -10.33 -14.24 -3.25
CA ALA A 177 -10.66 -14.45 -4.65
C ALA A 177 -9.61 -15.36 -5.30
N ARG A 178 -9.96 -15.97 -6.44
CA ARG A 178 -9.00 -16.78 -7.21
C ARG A 178 -7.84 -15.88 -7.65
N THR A 179 -6.60 -16.31 -7.40
CA THR A 179 -5.32 -15.58 -7.61
C THR A 179 -5.00 -14.41 -6.66
N TYR A 180 -5.81 -14.18 -5.63
CA TYR A 180 -5.55 -13.16 -4.61
C TYR A 180 -5.18 -13.78 -3.26
N GLY A 181 -4.67 -12.95 -2.33
CA GLY A 181 -4.35 -13.37 -0.96
C GLY A 181 -5.58 -13.55 -0.07
N THR A 182 -5.36 -13.73 1.24
CA THR A 182 -6.43 -13.79 2.26
C THR A 182 -7.04 -12.43 2.59
N THR A 183 -6.42 -11.36 2.11
CA THR A 183 -6.86 -9.98 2.25
C THR A 183 -6.61 -9.28 0.92
N LEU A 184 -7.60 -8.52 0.47
CA LEU A 184 -7.49 -7.55 -0.62
C LEU A 184 -7.51 -6.15 -0.02
N ARG A 185 -6.59 -5.28 -0.44
CA ARG A 185 -6.68 -3.85 -0.13
C ARG A 185 -7.34 -3.15 -1.31
N LEU A 186 -8.26 -2.27 -1.01
CA LEU A 186 -8.99 -1.49 -2.00
C LEU A 186 -8.44 -0.06 -2.01
N GLY A 187 -8.22 0.44 -3.22
CA GLY A 187 -7.72 1.78 -3.49
C GLY A 187 -8.82 2.77 -3.80
N ALA A 188 -8.53 3.67 -4.73
CA ALA A 188 -9.51 4.62 -5.23
C ALA A 188 -10.62 3.89 -6.00
N GLY A 189 -11.83 4.39 -5.88
CA GLY A 189 -12.98 3.87 -6.59
C GLY A 189 -14.11 4.87 -6.66
N GLU A 190 -15.15 4.48 -7.38
CA GLU A 190 -16.32 5.30 -7.63
C GLU A 190 -17.57 4.42 -7.64
N ALA A 191 -18.64 4.90 -7.02
CA ALA A 191 -19.99 4.40 -7.19
C ALA A 191 -20.81 5.50 -7.89
N ILE A 192 -21.19 5.21 -9.14
CA ILE A 192 -21.81 6.18 -10.05
C ILE A 192 -23.28 5.80 -10.19
N PRO A 193 -24.22 6.61 -9.65
CA PRO A 193 -25.65 6.40 -9.88
C PRO A 193 -26.01 6.61 -11.35
N HIS A 194 -27.02 5.87 -11.81
CA HIS A 194 -27.61 6.03 -13.14
C HIS A 194 -29.11 6.30 -13.10
N GLN A 195 -29.79 5.82 -12.05
CA GLN A 195 -31.22 6.01 -11.88
C GLN A 195 -31.53 6.15 -10.39
N VAL A 196 -32.44 7.07 -10.08
CA VAL A 196 -32.96 7.34 -8.74
C VAL A 196 -34.47 7.47 -8.82
N GLU A 197 -35.18 6.73 -7.98
CA GLU A 197 -36.64 6.73 -7.88
C GLU A 197 -37.09 7.04 -6.45
N THR A 198 -38.31 7.58 -6.32
CA THR A 198 -38.91 7.92 -5.02
C THR A 198 -40.40 7.68 -5.02
N ASN A 199 -40.96 7.38 -3.84
CA ASN A 199 -42.39 7.28 -3.64
C ASN A 199 -43.07 8.63 -3.27
N ALA A 200 -42.30 9.73 -3.18
CA ALA A 200 -42.81 11.05 -2.84
C ALA A 200 -43.01 11.92 -4.09
N PRO A 201 -44.28 12.19 -4.50
CA PRO A 201 -44.56 13.01 -5.67
C PRO A 201 -43.97 14.42 -5.53
N GLY A 202 -43.32 14.91 -6.59
CA GLY A 202 -42.72 16.25 -6.64
C GLY A 202 -41.27 16.32 -6.13
N MET A 203 -40.72 15.21 -5.61
CA MET A 203 -39.29 15.14 -5.23
C MET A 203 -38.38 14.71 -6.38
N GLU A 204 -38.91 14.38 -7.56
CA GLU A 204 -38.14 13.84 -8.68
C GLU A 204 -37.04 14.82 -9.14
N GLN A 205 -37.37 16.11 -9.23
CA GLN A 205 -36.40 17.13 -9.62
C GLN A 205 -35.31 17.33 -8.56
N HIS A 206 -35.65 17.23 -7.27
CA HIS A 206 -34.69 17.40 -6.17
C HIS A 206 -33.74 16.20 -6.07
N LEU A 207 -34.22 14.98 -6.34
CA LEU A 207 -33.42 13.77 -6.32
C LEU A 207 -32.60 13.57 -7.60
N SER A 208 -32.96 14.23 -8.70
CA SER A 208 -32.14 14.22 -9.94
C SER A 208 -30.73 14.81 -9.71
N ALA A 209 -30.57 15.69 -8.71
CA ALA A 209 -29.27 16.19 -8.29
C ALA A 209 -28.39 15.08 -7.68
N ILE A 210 -29.00 14.09 -7.02
CA ILE A 210 -28.33 12.94 -6.39
C ILE A 210 -27.98 11.88 -7.44
N ALA A 211 -28.80 11.74 -8.48
CA ALA A 211 -28.56 10.81 -9.58
C ALA A 211 -27.24 11.08 -10.34
N ASN A 212 -26.66 12.28 -10.20
CA ASN A 212 -25.39 12.67 -10.81
C ASN A 212 -24.22 12.75 -9.81
N LEU A 213 -24.43 12.38 -8.54
CA LEU A 213 -23.37 12.40 -7.54
C LEU A 213 -22.57 11.11 -7.57
N THR A 214 -21.36 11.20 -8.11
CA THR A 214 -20.36 10.15 -7.93
C THR A 214 -19.94 10.09 -6.46
N ASN A 215 -20.15 8.93 -5.84
CA ASN A 215 -19.62 8.65 -4.51
C ASN A 215 -18.20 8.11 -4.66
N HIS A 216 -17.21 8.86 -4.19
CA HIS A 216 -15.82 8.44 -4.26
C HIS A 216 -15.47 7.49 -3.11
N ILE A 217 -14.88 6.36 -3.46
CA ILE A 217 -14.29 5.41 -2.51
C ILE A 217 -12.81 5.76 -2.40
N SER A 218 -12.36 6.01 -1.18
CA SER A 218 -10.99 6.45 -0.92
C SER A 218 -10.05 5.30 -0.61
N ARG A 219 -10.57 4.28 0.08
CA ARG A 219 -9.87 3.06 0.46
C ARG A 219 -10.85 2.01 0.94
N GLY A 220 -10.35 0.81 1.14
CA GLY A 220 -11.11 -0.26 1.76
C GLY A 220 -10.29 -1.53 1.91
N TRP A 221 -10.97 -2.60 2.29
CA TRP A 221 -10.39 -3.93 2.34
C TRP A 221 -11.47 -4.98 2.09
N CYS A 222 -11.05 -6.15 1.64
CA CYS A 222 -11.86 -7.35 1.66
C CYS A 222 -11.08 -8.47 2.35
N ARG A 223 -11.67 -9.09 3.38
CA ARG A 223 -11.07 -10.19 4.16
C ARG A 223 -12.18 -11.02 4.79
N ARG A 224 -11.82 -12.16 5.37
CA ARG A 224 -12.77 -12.95 6.15
C ARG A 224 -12.94 -12.39 7.56
N GLY A 225 -14.18 -12.28 8.00
CA GLY A 225 -14.55 -11.99 9.39
C GLY A 225 -14.23 -13.17 10.31
N SER A 226 -14.43 -12.97 11.62
CA SER A 226 -14.27 -14.03 12.62
C SER A 226 -15.27 -15.19 12.47
N ASP A 227 -16.39 -14.92 11.80
CA ASP A 227 -17.43 -15.89 11.43
C ASP A 227 -17.13 -16.66 10.13
N GLY A 228 -16.01 -16.33 9.46
CA GLY A 228 -15.56 -16.96 8.22
C GLY A 228 -16.18 -16.38 6.94
N ARG A 229 -17.18 -15.50 7.05
CA ARG A 229 -17.81 -14.83 5.90
C ARG A 229 -16.88 -13.78 5.32
N LEU A 230 -17.02 -13.51 4.03
CA LEU A 230 -16.28 -12.43 3.39
C LEU A 230 -16.93 -11.10 3.75
N GLN A 231 -16.10 -10.19 4.24
CA GLN A 231 -16.47 -8.82 4.54
C GLN A 231 -15.65 -7.88 3.67
N MET A 232 -16.32 -6.90 3.07
CA MET A 232 -15.71 -5.83 2.29
C MET A 232 -16.06 -4.49 2.91
N GLU A 233 -15.09 -3.77 3.45
CA GLU A 233 -15.29 -2.40 3.91
C GLU A 233 -14.89 -1.42 2.82
N CYS A 234 -15.76 -0.45 2.54
CA CYS A 234 -15.48 0.68 1.66
C CYS A 234 -15.62 1.98 2.44
N GLU A 235 -14.58 2.81 2.43
CA GLU A 235 -14.60 4.16 3.00
C GLU A 235 -14.88 5.20 1.91
N PHE A 236 -15.96 5.96 2.10
CA PHE A 236 -16.45 6.97 1.18
C PHE A 236 -15.91 8.35 1.55
N ARG A 237 -15.63 9.14 0.51
CA ARG A 237 -15.16 10.52 0.64
C ARG A 237 -16.05 11.48 -0.14
N SER A 238 -16.57 12.48 0.56
CA SER A 238 -17.23 13.63 -0.04
C SER A 238 -16.20 14.66 -0.53
N SER A 239 -16.53 15.34 -1.62
CA SER A 239 -15.78 16.50 -2.10
C SER A 239 -15.96 17.76 -1.22
N ASN A 240 -16.90 17.73 -0.27
CA ASN A 240 -17.17 18.82 0.67
C ASN A 240 -16.80 18.41 2.10
N ALA A 241 -15.90 19.17 2.74
CA ALA A 241 -15.40 18.87 4.08
C ALA A 241 -16.52 18.85 5.14
N ARG A 242 -17.52 19.74 5.06
CA ARG A 242 -18.63 19.79 6.02
C ARG A 242 -19.54 18.57 5.87
N ILE A 243 -19.80 18.13 4.64
CA ILE A 243 -20.56 16.90 4.39
C ILE A 243 -19.78 15.69 4.92
N GLN A 244 -18.46 15.65 4.70
CA GLN A 244 -17.62 14.59 5.24
C GLN A 244 -17.65 14.52 6.77
N GLU A 245 -17.54 15.67 7.45
CA GLU A 245 -17.64 15.75 8.92
C GLU A 245 -18.98 15.21 9.42
N TRP A 246 -20.07 15.59 8.74
CA TRP A 246 -21.39 15.07 9.07
C TRP A 246 -21.49 13.55 8.86
N LEU A 247 -21.06 13.03 7.70
CA LEU A 247 -21.04 11.58 7.43
C LEU A 247 -20.22 10.82 8.48
N ASN A 248 -19.05 11.33 8.86
CA ASN A 248 -18.22 10.76 9.92
C ASN A 248 -18.96 10.74 11.26
N SER A 249 -19.59 11.86 11.64
CA SER A 249 -20.34 11.96 12.90
C SER A 249 -21.52 10.97 12.98
N LYS A 250 -22.05 10.57 11.82
CA LYS A 250 -23.16 9.62 11.69
C LYS A 250 -22.71 8.18 11.47
N GLY A 251 -21.41 7.91 11.37
CA GLY A 251 -20.89 6.58 11.02
C GLY A 251 -21.28 6.14 9.60
N LEU A 252 -21.52 7.10 8.70
CA LEU A 252 -21.94 6.86 7.32
C LEU A 252 -20.79 7.01 6.31
N SER A 253 -19.57 7.27 6.80
CA SER A 253 -18.38 7.40 5.95
C SER A 253 -17.75 6.06 5.58
N SER A 254 -18.23 4.94 6.14
CA SER A 254 -17.88 3.60 5.67
C SER A 254 -19.10 2.68 5.63
N ILE A 255 -19.04 1.70 4.74
CA ILE A 255 -20.02 0.61 4.64
C ILE A 255 -19.25 -0.69 4.69
N ILE A 256 -19.68 -1.60 5.57
CA ILE A 256 -19.24 -2.98 5.57
C ILE A 256 -20.28 -3.79 4.82
N PHE A 257 -19.84 -4.41 3.72
CA PHE A 257 -20.59 -5.37 2.96
C PHE A 257 -20.22 -6.78 3.40
N GLU A 258 -21.20 -7.68 3.40
CA GLU A 258 -21.03 -9.09 3.70
C GLU A 258 -21.55 -9.95 2.55
N THR A 259 -20.95 -11.13 2.40
CA THR A 259 -21.44 -12.17 1.49
C THR A 259 -21.25 -13.56 2.07
N ASP A 260 -22.20 -14.44 1.73
CA ASP A 260 -22.12 -15.87 2.02
C ASP A 260 -21.29 -16.63 0.97
N ASP A 261 -20.94 -15.97 -0.15
CA ASP A 261 -20.06 -16.55 -1.14
C ASP A 261 -18.68 -16.81 -0.54
N GLN A 262 -18.12 -17.98 -0.88
CA GLN A 262 -16.82 -18.36 -0.36
C GLN A 262 -15.70 -17.48 -0.96
N PHE A 263 -15.87 -16.96 -2.18
CA PHE A 263 -14.88 -16.16 -2.90
C PHE A 263 -15.57 -15.01 -3.62
N ILE A 264 -14.88 -13.87 -3.75
CA ILE A 264 -15.25 -12.86 -4.76
C ILE A 264 -14.99 -13.48 -6.13
N SER A 265 -16.00 -13.44 -6.98
CA SER A 265 -15.96 -13.94 -8.35
C SER A 265 -14.87 -13.23 -9.16
N THR A 266 -14.33 -13.93 -10.15
CA THR A 266 -13.39 -13.36 -11.13
C THR A 266 -13.98 -13.33 -12.55
N THR A 267 -15.30 -13.50 -12.68
CA THR A 267 -16.00 -13.52 -13.96
C THR A 267 -17.31 -12.72 -13.87
N PRO A 268 -17.71 -12.02 -14.94
CA PRO A 268 -18.96 -11.27 -14.99
C PRO A 268 -20.20 -12.17 -15.07
N ASP A 269 -20.06 -13.43 -15.50
CA ASP A 269 -21.20 -14.34 -15.73
C ASP A 269 -21.74 -14.94 -14.42
N ALA A 270 -20.96 -14.88 -13.34
CA ALA A 270 -21.33 -15.36 -12.02
C ALA A 270 -20.78 -14.40 -10.95
N PRO A 271 -21.29 -13.15 -10.88
CA PRO A 271 -20.78 -12.15 -9.94
C PRO A 271 -21.16 -12.52 -8.51
N THR A 272 -20.33 -12.09 -7.57
CA THR A 272 -20.58 -12.25 -6.13
C THR A 272 -21.57 -11.21 -5.64
N LEU A 273 -22.62 -11.66 -4.97
CA LEU A 273 -23.59 -10.77 -4.32
C LEU A 273 -23.07 -10.37 -2.95
N ILE A 274 -22.90 -9.07 -2.73
CA ILE A 274 -22.55 -8.49 -1.44
C ILE A 274 -23.68 -7.58 -0.94
N THR A 275 -23.88 -7.51 0.37
CA THR A 275 -24.93 -6.67 0.98
C THR A 275 -24.39 -5.88 2.16
N GLY A 276 -24.77 -4.62 2.27
CA GLY A 276 -24.41 -3.72 3.36
C GLY A 276 -25.64 -3.04 3.92
N VAL A 277 -25.61 -2.71 5.21
CA VAL A 277 -26.69 -2.00 5.89
C VAL A 277 -26.11 -0.78 6.60
N MET A 278 -26.77 0.35 6.45
CA MET A 278 -26.47 1.57 7.18
C MET A 278 -27.74 2.01 7.92
N LYS A 279 -27.58 2.43 9.17
CA LYS A 279 -28.67 2.97 9.97
C LYS A 279 -28.19 4.19 10.71
N THR A 280 -28.96 5.27 10.63
CA THR A 280 -28.70 6.47 11.42
C THR A 280 -29.98 7.15 11.87
N THR A 281 -29.83 8.03 12.85
CA THR A 281 -30.91 8.88 13.34
C THR A 281 -30.43 10.31 13.33
N VAL A 282 -31.27 11.21 12.85
CA VAL A 282 -31.09 12.66 12.93
C VAL A 282 -32.12 13.17 13.93
N VAL A 283 -31.67 13.93 14.93
CA VAL A 283 -32.54 14.50 15.96
C VAL A 283 -33.05 15.88 15.53
N GLU A 284 -34.17 16.30 16.12
CA GLU A 284 -34.70 17.64 15.88
C GLU A 284 -33.66 18.73 16.21
N GLY A 285 -33.55 19.72 15.34
CA GLY A 285 -32.62 20.83 15.45
C GLY A 285 -31.21 20.51 14.95
N GLU A 286 -30.91 19.27 14.59
CA GLU A 286 -29.61 18.87 14.04
C GLU A 286 -29.39 19.42 12.63
N GLU A 287 -28.14 19.72 12.28
CA GLU A 287 -27.74 20.18 10.95
C GLU A 287 -27.71 18.99 9.97
N ILE A 288 -28.40 19.12 8.84
CA ILE A 288 -28.36 18.23 7.67
C ILE A 288 -28.07 19.07 6.42
N PHE A 289 -27.95 18.44 5.26
CA PHE A 289 -27.78 19.15 3.99
C PHE A 289 -29.03 19.05 3.14
N ASP A 290 -29.45 20.19 2.60
CA ASP A 290 -30.45 20.23 1.54
C ASP A 290 -29.84 19.59 0.27
N LEU A 291 -30.47 18.52 -0.21
CA LEU A 291 -29.95 17.71 -1.33
C LEU A 291 -30.00 18.44 -2.69
N SER A 292 -30.76 19.53 -2.79
CA SER A 292 -30.86 20.34 -4.01
C SER A 292 -29.86 21.49 -4.03
N THR A 293 -29.59 22.12 -2.88
CA THR A 293 -28.71 23.30 -2.78
C THR A 293 -27.34 23.00 -2.18
N TRP A 294 -27.16 21.82 -1.57
CA TRP A 294 -25.99 21.45 -0.78
C TRP A 294 -25.67 22.39 0.38
N THR A 295 -26.67 23.16 0.82
CA THR A 295 -26.52 24.08 1.94
C THR A 295 -26.93 23.41 3.25
N PRO A 296 -26.24 23.72 4.36
CA PRO A 296 -26.65 23.23 5.67
C PRO A 296 -28.00 23.81 6.07
N MET A 297 -28.88 22.96 6.61
CA MET A 297 -30.16 23.34 7.18
C MET A 297 -30.40 22.60 8.50
N ARG A 298 -31.16 23.19 9.42
CA ARG A 298 -31.57 22.50 10.65
C ARG A 298 -32.87 21.78 10.41
N ILE A 299 -32.91 20.50 10.75
CA ILE A 299 -34.12 19.71 10.56
C ILE A 299 -35.15 20.03 11.66
N PRO A 300 -36.41 20.34 11.32
CA PRO A 300 -37.42 20.73 12.31
C PRO A 300 -38.10 19.53 12.98
N PHE A 301 -37.66 18.30 12.69
CA PHE A 301 -38.21 17.07 13.25
C PHE A 301 -37.15 15.97 13.25
N GLY A 302 -37.29 14.98 14.12
CA GLY A 302 -36.44 13.79 14.10
C GLY A 302 -36.74 12.87 12.92
N MET A 303 -35.71 12.23 12.38
CA MET A 303 -35.83 11.19 11.35
C MET A 303 -34.91 10.00 11.61
N THR A 304 -35.35 8.82 11.20
CA THR A 304 -34.52 7.62 11.13
C THR A 304 -34.33 7.25 9.67
N ILE A 305 -33.07 7.00 9.30
CA ILE A 305 -32.68 6.60 7.96
C ILE A 305 -32.16 5.17 8.03
N ASP A 306 -32.82 4.26 7.32
CA ASP A 306 -32.42 2.88 7.14
C ASP A 306 -32.06 2.68 5.66
N ALA A 307 -30.81 2.35 5.37
CA ALA A 307 -30.33 2.11 4.01
C ALA A 307 -29.78 0.70 3.86
N ARG A 308 -30.15 0.03 2.77
CA ARG A 308 -29.62 -1.27 2.38
C ARG A 308 -28.99 -1.15 1.01
N VAL A 309 -27.75 -1.59 0.90
CA VAL A 309 -27.02 -1.63 -0.37
C VAL A 309 -26.81 -3.09 -0.73
N SER A 310 -27.14 -3.46 -1.95
CA SER A 310 -26.78 -4.75 -2.54
C SER A 310 -25.95 -4.50 -3.79
N ALA A 311 -24.89 -5.27 -4.01
CA ALA A 311 -24.09 -5.15 -5.23
C ALA A 311 -23.68 -6.52 -5.75
N THR A 312 -23.68 -6.67 -7.08
CA THR A 312 -23.14 -7.84 -7.76
C THR A 312 -21.78 -7.47 -8.33
N ILE A 313 -20.72 -8.04 -7.78
CA ILE A 313 -19.34 -7.66 -8.06
C ILE A 313 -18.48 -8.82 -8.57
N TYR A 314 -17.46 -8.51 -9.36
CA TYR A 314 -16.41 -9.44 -9.74
C TYR A 314 -15.07 -8.72 -9.83
N ALA A 315 -13.98 -9.47 -9.61
CA ALA A 315 -12.61 -8.99 -9.70
C ALA A 315 -12.05 -9.26 -11.11
N HIS A 316 -11.59 -8.22 -11.80
CA HIS A 316 -10.99 -8.31 -13.12
C HIS A 316 -9.90 -7.23 -13.31
N ASN A 317 -8.74 -7.59 -13.85
CA ASN A 317 -7.62 -6.67 -14.14
C ASN A 317 -7.29 -5.69 -12.99
N SER A 318 -7.11 -6.22 -11.77
CA SER A 318 -6.83 -5.42 -10.56
C SER A 318 -7.92 -4.40 -10.20
N GLN A 319 -9.18 -4.70 -10.56
CA GLN A 319 -10.34 -3.89 -10.20
C GLN A 319 -11.48 -4.79 -9.71
N ILE A 320 -12.27 -4.29 -8.76
CA ILE A 320 -13.60 -4.81 -8.46
C ILE A 320 -14.59 -3.97 -9.27
N ILE A 321 -15.43 -4.64 -10.05
CA ILE A 321 -16.41 -4.01 -10.93
C ILE A 321 -17.76 -4.65 -10.65
N GLY A 322 -18.83 -3.87 -10.70
CA GLY A 322 -20.17 -4.41 -10.54
C GLY A 322 -21.27 -3.37 -10.68
N ASP A 323 -22.47 -3.85 -10.44
CA ASP A 323 -23.68 -3.05 -10.32
C ASP A 323 -24.12 -3.03 -8.86
N TYR A 324 -24.72 -1.92 -8.42
CA TYR A 324 -25.29 -1.81 -7.09
C TYR A 324 -26.73 -1.27 -7.13
N SER A 325 -27.48 -1.63 -6.11
CA SER A 325 -28.79 -1.09 -5.76
C SER A 325 -28.75 -0.64 -4.30
N LEU A 326 -29.16 0.60 -4.07
CA LEU A 326 -29.35 1.21 -2.76
C LEU A 326 -30.84 1.44 -2.56
N MET A 327 -31.38 0.89 -1.48
CA MET A 327 -32.74 1.16 -1.02
C MET A 327 -32.66 1.88 0.32
N MET A 328 -33.15 3.12 0.36
CA MET A 328 -33.17 3.96 1.54
C MET A 328 -34.61 4.23 1.96
N SER A 329 -34.90 4.03 3.24
CA SER A 329 -36.16 4.36 3.88
C SER A 329 -35.93 5.42 4.95
N THR A 330 -36.67 6.52 4.88
CA THR A 330 -36.62 7.60 5.86
C THR A 330 -37.96 7.71 6.56
N GLN A 331 -37.97 7.43 7.86
CA GLN A 331 -39.14 7.60 8.72
C GLN A 331 -39.01 8.93 9.46
N THR A 332 -40.07 9.74 9.45
CA THR A 332 -40.13 11.03 10.18
C THR A 332 -41.27 10.99 11.20
N SER A 333 -41.27 11.93 12.16
CA SER A 333 -42.38 12.08 13.11
C SER A 333 -43.60 12.80 12.52
N ILE A 334 -43.46 13.45 11.36
CA ILE A 334 -44.49 14.31 10.77
C ILE A 334 -45.21 13.69 9.56
N ILE A 335 -44.57 12.74 8.86
CA ILE A 335 -45.16 12.06 7.71
C ILE A 335 -45.41 10.59 8.10
N PRO A 336 -46.66 10.10 7.99
CA PRO A 336 -47.02 8.74 8.42
C PRO A 336 -46.47 7.65 7.48
N ILE A 337 -46.21 7.99 6.21
CA ILE A 337 -45.66 7.09 5.20
C ILE A 337 -44.15 7.34 5.08
N PRO A 338 -43.29 6.31 5.20
CA PRO A 338 -41.86 6.47 5.02
C PRO A 338 -41.54 6.95 3.59
N LEU A 339 -40.60 7.89 3.50
CA LEU A 339 -40.00 8.27 2.22
C LEU A 339 -39.08 7.13 1.78
N MET A 340 -39.32 6.59 0.60
CA MET A 340 -38.51 5.55 -0.01
C MET A 340 -37.74 6.15 -1.16
N ILE A 341 -36.43 5.91 -1.19
CA ILE A 341 -35.54 6.28 -2.29
C ILE A 341 -34.84 5.01 -2.75
N GLU A 342 -34.94 4.72 -4.04
CA GLU A 342 -34.20 3.65 -4.70
C GLU A 342 -33.17 4.26 -5.63
N GLN A 343 -31.96 3.73 -5.63
CA GLN A 343 -30.87 4.18 -6.48
C GLN A 343 -30.16 2.96 -7.05
N VAL A 344 -29.92 2.95 -8.36
CA VAL A 344 -29.11 1.92 -9.02
C VAL A 344 -27.96 2.56 -9.79
N GLY A 345 -26.86 1.85 -9.90
CA GLY A 345 -25.67 2.36 -10.56
C GLY A 345 -24.56 1.34 -10.67
N VAL A 346 -23.40 1.80 -11.11
CA VAL A 346 -22.19 0.98 -11.26
C VAL A 346 -21.17 1.31 -10.18
N ILE A 347 -20.42 0.30 -9.75
CA ILE A 347 -19.31 0.43 -8.83
C ILE A 347 -18.01 -0.05 -9.47
N LYS A 348 -16.95 0.71 -9.27
CA LYS A 348 -15.61 0.37 -9.74
C LYS A 348 -14.57 0.75 -8.70
N ILE A 349 -13.74 -0.19 -8.27
CA ILE A 349 -12.78 0.00 -7.20
C ILE A 349 -11.43 -0.62 -7.60
N GLU A 350 -10.34 0.12 -7.42
CA GLU A 350 -8.99 -0.41 -7.66
C GLU A 350 -8.57 -1.40 -6.56
N ILE A 351 -7.83 -2.43 -6.95
CA ILE A 351 -7.18 -3.37 -6.04
C ILE A 351 -5.71 -2.96 -5.92
N ILE A 352 -5.27 -2.68 -4.70
CA ILE A 352 -3.87 -2.35 -4.39
C ILE A 352 -3.24 -3.60 -3.77
N GLN A 353 -2.26 -4.19 -4.45
CA GLN A 353 -1.46 -5.30 -3.91
C GLN A 353 -0.21 -4.80 -3.18
#